data_AF-A0A2A7UJW1-F1
#
_entry.id   AF-A0A2A7UJW1-F1
#
_cell.length_a   1.000
_cell.length_b   1.000
_cell.length_c   1.000
_cell.angle_alpha   90.00
_cell.angle_beta   90.00
_cell.angle_gamma   90.00
#
_symmetry.space_group_name_H-M   'P 1'
#
loop_
_entity.id
_entity.type
_entity.pdbx_description
1 polymer ?
#
loop_
_entity_poly.entity_id
_entity_poly.type
_entity_poly.pdbx_seq_one_letter_code
_entity_poly.pdbx_strand_id
1 'polypeptide(L)'
;MSANRLLFRGVLALALSLPALFLGAANAAADADVRTVAADYGGGCVLYPDNKAATLDSLRLRCSPEQQDAIFRDAPAGAVPMGVTNGWVVRPVYVQGIAPAFWVGKTFYTGPDGGFLMNRVTGAGLEAWRADVYRAPSLMDGEEAWALNYNPSPTPPLYDEIREVTPGVWLGYSWWRGFFQTTLLLTFALAN
;
A
#
# COMPACT_ATOMS: atom_id res chain seq x y z
N MET A 1 -68.45 22.35 51.03
CA MET A 1 -69.35 21.18 51.03
C MET A 1 -70.22 21.25 49.79
N SER A 2 -70.38 20.12 49.10
CA SER A 2 -71.28 19.86 47.95
C SER A 2 -70.97 20.64 46.66
N ALA A 3 -70.26 20.08 45.67
CA ALA A 3 -70.55 18.94 44.80
C ALA A 3 -71.00 19.42 43.40
N ASN A 4 -70.12 19.15 42.45
CA ASN A 4 -70.37 19.00 41.02
C ASN A 4 -71.69 18.28 40.72
N ARG A 5 -72.40 18.72 39.68
CA ARG A 5 -72.61 17.98 38.42
C ARG A 5 -73.79 18.55 37.66
N LEU A 6 -73.53 19.13 36.49
CA LEU A 6 -74.51 19.22 35.41
C LEU A 6 -73.91 18.60 34.16
N LEU A 7 -74.57 17.53 33.72
CA LEU A 7 -74.45 16.89 32.42
C LEU A 7 -74.63 17.94 31.32
N PHE A 8 -73.91 17.85 30.20
CA PHE A 8 -74.56 18.07 28.91
C PHE A 8 -73.79 17.42 27.76
N ARG A 9 -74.60 16.84 26.88
CA ARG A 9 -74.27 16.06 25.70
C ARG A 9 -73.79 16.95 24.56
N GLY A 10 -72.78 16.44 23.85
CA GLY A 10 -72.64 16.45 22.39
C GLY A 10 -72.60 17.79 21.65
N VAL A 11 -71.50 18.04 20.94
CA VAL A 11 -71.51 18.48 19.54
C VAL A 11 -70.27 17.91 18.84
N LEU A 12 -70.52 17.27 17.70
CA LEU A 12 -69.57 16.78 16.72
C LEU A 12 -68.97 17.99 15.97
N ALA A 13 -67.66 18.18 16.02
CA ALA A 13 -66.95 19.14 15.17
C ALA A 13 -65.86 18.40 14.40
N LEU A 14 -66.09 18.25 13.09
CA LEU A 14 -65.19 17.67 12.12
C LEU A 14 -64.11 18.72 11.78
N ALA A 15 -62.88 18.53 12.27
CA ALA A 15 -61.74 19.36 11.89
C ALA A 15 -60.81 18.56 10.97
N LEU A 16 -60.73 18.99 9.71
CA LEU A 16 -59.72 18.53 8.74
C LEU A 16 -58.34 18.97 9.21
N SER A 17 -57.49 18.02 9.61
CA SER A 17 -56.06 18.26 9.83
C SER A 17 -55.25 17.70 8.64
N LEU A 18 -54.64 18.61 7.87
CA LEU A 18 -53.57 18.29 6.92
C LEU A 18 -52.36 17.71 7.69
N PRO A 19 -51.77 16.58 7.27
CA PRO A 19 -50.52 16.13 7.87
C PRO A 19 -49.37 16.96 7.30
N ALA A 20 -48.78 17.82 8.14
CA ALA A 20 -47.46 18.39 7.87
C ALA A 20 -46.44 17.24 7.96
N LEU A 21 -45.97 16.78 6.81
CA LEU A 21 -44.81 15.90 6.67
C LEU A 21 -43.57 16.65 7.14
N PHE A 22 -43.22 16.51 8.42
CA PHE A 22 -41.89 16.82 8.91
C PHE A 22 -40.93 15.76 8.37
N LEU A 23 -40.29 16.06 7.24
CA LEU A 23 -39.06 15.40 6.82
C LEU A 23 -37.97 15.75 7.83
N GLY A 24 -37.77 14.86 8.80
CA GLY A 24 -36.57 14.86 9.63
C GLY A 24 -35.36 14.68 8.74
N ALA A 25 -34.56 15.74 8.59
CA ALA A 25 -33.22 15.61 8.07
C ALA A 25 -32.41 14.78 9.07
N ALA A 26 -32.31 13.48 8.80
CA ALA A 26 -31.30 12.65 9.43
C ALA A 26 -29.94 13.18 8.96
N ASN A 27 -29.30 13.98 9.80
CA ASN A 27 -27.87 14.25 9.69
C ASN A 27 -27.16 12.92 9.96
N ALA A 28 -27.03 12.09 8.91
CA ALA A 28 -25.97 11.11 8.85
C ALA A 28 -24.67 11.91 8.79
N ALA A 29 -24.09 12.18 9.95
CA ALA A 29 -22.68 12.54 10.02
C ALA A 29 -21.94 11.40 9.33
N ALA A 30 -21.30 11.73 8.21
CA ALA A 30 -20.40 10.81 7.52
C ALA A 30 -19.37 10.35 8.54
N ASP A 31 -19.43 9.07 8.90
CA ASP A 31 -18.39 8.42 9.69
C ASP A 31 -17.10 8.61 8.90
N ALA A 32 -16.20 9.44 9.42
CA ALA A 32 -14.89 9.61 8.83
C ALA A 32 -14.23 8.25 8.93
N ASP A 33 -14.18 7.52 7.81
CA ASP A 33 -13.50 6.25 7.58
C ASP A 33 -12.25 6.15 8.47
N VAL A 34 -12.41 5.53 9.66
CA VAL A 34 -11.30 5.33 10.60
C VAL A 34 -10.48 4.20 10.02
N ARG A 35 -9.60 4.54 9.07
CA ARG A 35 -8.68 3.58 8.47
C ARG A 35 -7.74 3.08 9.54
N THR A 36 -7.60 1.76 9.63
CA THR A 36 -6.56 1.19 10.48
C THR A 36 -5.20 1.63 9.93
N VAL A 37 -4.38 2.24 10.79
CA VAL A 37 -3.02 2.66 10.44
C VAL A 37 -2.06 1.61 10.97
N ALA A 38 -1.20 1.07 10.11
CA ALA A 38 -0.15 0.14 10.51
C ALA A 38 0.99 0.89 11.19
N ALA A 39 1.37 2.03 10.61
CA ALA A 39 2.41 2.90 11.13
C ALA A 39 2.26 4.32 10.55
N ASP A 40 2.60 5.33 11.34
CA ASP A 40 2.67 6.75 10.94
C ASP A 40 4.09 7.26 11.19
N TYR A 41 4.77 7.70 10.13
CA TYR A 41 6.13 8.22 10.16
C TYR A 41 6.18 9.75 10.15
N GLY A 42 5.03 10.41 10.29
CA GLY A 42 4.87 11.87 10.30
C GLY A 42 4.76 12.49 8.90
N GLY A 43 4.33 13.77 8.84
CA GLY A 43 4.27 14.53 7.59
C GLY A 43 3.31 13.97 6.53
N GLY A 44 2.36 13.10 6.92
CA GLY A 44 1.46 12.41 6.01
C GLY A 44 2.01 11.13 5.39
N CYS A 45 3.20 10.67 5.82
CA CYS A 45 3.76 9.37 5.47
C CYS A 45 3.16 8.28 6.39
N VAL A 46 2.08 7.67 5.91
CA VAL A 46 1.28 6.68 6.67
C VAL A 46 1.18 5.38 5.89
N LEU A 47 1.27 4.24 6.57
CA LEU A 47 1.07 2.91 5.99
C LEU A 47 -0.28 2.31 6.42
N TYR A 48 -0.99 1.71 5.48
CA TYR A 48 -2.33 1.18 5.67
C TYR A 48 -2.34 -0.34 5.40
N PRO A 49 -2.50 -1.19 6.43
CA PRO A 49 -2.35 -2.65 6.30
C PRO A 49 -3.46 -3.28 5.47
N ASP A 50 -4.62 -2.64 5.41
CA ASP A 50 -5.83 -3.06 4.71
C ASP A 50 -6.02 -2.32 3.37
N ASN A 51 -5.13 -1.39 3.01
CA ASN A 51 -5.24 -0.59 1.80
C ASN A 51 -3.89 -0.44 1.09
N LYS A 52 -3.60 -1.38 0.19
CA LYS A 52 -2.37 -1.40 -0.61
C LYS A 52 -2.21 -0.14 -1.45
N ALA A 53 -3.28 0.35 -2.08
CA ALA A 53 -3.24 1.53 -2.94
C ALA A 53 -2.85 2.79 -2.15
N ALA A 54 -3.47 3.01 -0.98
CA ALA A 54 -3.12 4.13 -0.11
C ALA A 54 -1.68 4.04 0.41
N THR A 55 -1.20 2.82 0.72
CA THR A 55 0.19 2.59 1.10
C THR A 55 1.15 2.93 -0.04
N LEU A 56 0.88 2.47 -1.26
CA LEU A 56 1.69 2.77 -2.45
C LEU A 56 1.74 4.29 -2.73
N ASP A 57 0.60 4.98 -2.65
CA ASP A 57 0.53 6.43 -2.83
C ASP A 57 1.32 7.17 -1.75
N SER A 58 1.21 6.73 -0.50
CA SER A 58 1.98 7.28 0.62
C SER A 58 3.48 7.15 0.39
N LEU A 59 3.96 5.94 0.10
CA LEU A 59 5.38 5.66 -0.17
C LEU A 59 5.92 6.55 -1.30
N ARG A 60 5.15 6.72 -2.38
CA ARG A 60 5.62 7.39 -3.61
C ARG A 60 5.47 8.91 -3.59
N LEU A 61 4.46 9.43 -2.90
CA LEU A 61 4.02 10.82 -3.02
C LEU A 61 4.06 11.60 -1.70
N ARG A 62 4.20 10.93 -0.55
CA ARG A 62 4.16 11.56 0.77
C ARG A 62 5.45 11.34 1.58
N CYS A 63 5.99 10.14 1.57
CA CYS A 63 7.16 9.78 2.35
C CYS A 63 8.45 10.38 1.79
N SER A 64 9.23 11.04 2.65
CA SER A 64 10.59 11.48 2.33
C SER A 64 11.54 10.28 2.16
N PRO A 65 12.71 10.46 1.52
CA PRO A 65 13.73 9.40 1.44
C PRO A 65 14.11 8.82 2.80
N GLU A 66 14.26 9.66 3.83
CA GLU A 66 14.63 9.24 5.19
C GLU A 66 13.50 8.43 5.84
N GLN A 67 12.25 8.80 5.59
CA GLN A 67 11.08 8.06 6.05
C GLN A 67 10.97 6.71 5.32
N GLN A 68 11.24 6.66 4.01
CA GLN A 68 11.30 5.39 3.27
C GLN A 68 12.39 4.46 3.81
N ASP A 69 13.56 5.02 4.15
CA ASP A 69 14.64 4.24 4.77
C ASP A 69 14.23 3.75 6.17
N ALA A 70 13.55 4.57 6.97
CA ALA A 70 13.00 4.16 8.27
C ALA A 70 11.96 3.04 8.12
N ILE A 71 11.01 3.19 7.20
CA ILE A 71 10.01 2.17 6.87
C ILE A 71 10.67 0.84 6.50
N PHE A 72 11.72 0.87 5.67
CA PHE A 72 12.42 -0.35 5.28
C PHE A 72 13.12 -1.01 6.48
N ARG A 73 13.79 -0.22 7.33
CA ARG A 73 14.49 -0.73 8.52
C ARG A 73 13.53 -1.33 9.56
N ASP A 74 12.36 -0.73 9.74
CA ASP A 74 11.37 -1.18 10.72
C ASP A 74 10.57 -2.42 10.23
N ALA A 75 10.55 -2.66 8.91
CA ALA A 75 9.83 -3.79 8.34
C ALA A 75 10.56 -5.13 8.57
N PRO A 76 9.82 -6.24 8.77
CA PRO A 76 10.39 -7.58 8.67
C PRO A 76 10.64 -7.96 7.21
N ALA A 77 11.43 -9.01 6.96
CA ALA A 77 11.50 -9.63 5.63
C ALA A 77 10.12 -9.98 5.06
N GLY A 78 9.22 -10.46 5.93
CA GLY A 78 7.84 -10.81 5.59
C GLY A 78 7.72 -12.06 4.71
N ALA A 79 6.53 -12.25 4.15
CA ALA A 79 6.29 -13.29 3.16
C ALA A 79 7.03 -12.95 1.86
N VAL A 80 7.56 -13.97 1.18
CA VAL A 80 8.08 -13.77 -0.18
C VAL A 80 6.90 -13.46 -1.12
N PRO A 81 7.03 -12.50 -2.06
CA PRO A 81 6.01 -12.32 -3.08
C PRO A 81 5.86 -13.60 -3.89
N MET A 82 4.64 -13.93 -4.31
CA MET A 82 4.33 -15.08 -5.15
C MET A 82 3.47 -14.65 -6.35
N GLY A 83 3.76 -15.20 -7.52
CA GLY A 83 3.03 -14.90 -8.74
C GLY A 83 3.31 -13.52 -9.31
N VAL A 84 2.35 -12.98 -10.06
CA VAL A 84 2.50 -11.68 -10.74
C VAL A 84 2.35 -10.55 -9.74
N THR A 85 3.31 -9.62 -9.76
CA THR A 85 3.27 -8.35 -9.06
C THR A 85 3.32 -7.20 -10.06
N ASN A 86 2.62 -6.11 -9.72
CA ASN A 86 2.81 -4.81 -10.32
C ASN A 86 3.93 -4.07 -9.58
N GLY A 87 4.62 -3.19 -10.30
CA GLY A 87 5.79 -2.49 -9.81
C GLY A 87 5.69 -0.98 -10.02
N TRP A 88 6.18 -0.23 -9.04
CA TRP A 88 6.27 1.23 -9.11
C TRP A 88 7.61 1.71 -8.60
N VAL A 89 8.26 2.62 -9.32
CA VAL A 89 9.42 3.33 -8.77
C VAL A 89 8.92 4.27 -7.66
N VAL A 90 9.63 4.25 -6.53
CA VAL A 90 9.35 5.10 -5.36
C VAL A 90 10.30 6.29 -5.36
N ARG A 91 11.61 6.06 -5.44
CA ARG A 91 12.59 7.11 -5.75
C ARG A 91 13.64 6.64 -6.75
N PRO A 92 14.18 7.54 -7.59
CA PRO A 92 13.93 8.98 -7.60
C PRO A 92 12.60 9.38 -8.26
N VAL A 93 11.99 10.47 -7.75
CA VAL A 93 10.64 10.93 -8.18
C VAL A 93 10.58 11.23 -9.68
N TYR A 94 11.65 11.78 -10.26
CA TYR A 94 11.69 12.15 -11.68
C TYR A 94 11.63 10.94 -12.64
N VAL A 95 11.90 9.72 -12.17
CA VAL A 95 11.81 8.49 -12.98
C VAL A 95 10.41 7.87 -12.93
N GLN A 96 9.58 8.20 -11.93
CA GLN A 96 8.30 7.54 -11.70
C GLN A 96 7.37 7.57 -12.92
N GLY A 97 7.35 8.69 -13.67
CA GLY A 97 6.47 8.86 -14.83
C GLY A 97 6.89 8.07 -16.07
N ILE A 98 8.19 7.76 -16.19
CA ILE A 98 8.74 7.03 -17.35
C ILE A 98 8.97 5.55 -17.07
N ALA A 99 9.07 5.15 -15.79
CA ALA A 99 9.34 3.77 -15.39
C ALA A 99 8.40 2.74 -16.03
N PRO A 100 7.06 2.97 -16.13
CA PRO A 100 6.15 1.98 -16.73
C PRO A 100 6.43 1.64 -18.19
N ALA A 101 7.17 2.50 -18.92
CA ALA A 101 7.58 2.19 -20.30
C ALA A 101 8.65 1.08 -20.36
N PHE A 102 9.41 0.89 -19.28
CA PHE A 102 10.54 -0.03 -19.22
C PHE A 102 10.32 -1.19 -18.25
N TRP A 103 9.61 -0.96 -17.15
CA TRP A 103 9.41 -1.91 -16.08
C TRP A 103 8.02 -1.75 -15.46
N VAL A 104 7.28 -2.86 -15.36
CA VAL A 104 5.90 -2.88 -14.85
C VAL A 104 5.70 -3.79 -13.65
N GLY A 105 6.74 -4.48 -13.21
CA GLY A 105 6.67 -5.39 -12.06
C GLY A 105 7.53 -6.62 -12.23
N LYS A 106 7.16 -7.70 -11.55
CA LYS A 106 7.93 -8.94 -11.50
C LYS A 106 6.97 -10.13 -11.42
N THR A 107 7.36 -11.28 -11.98
CA THR A 107 6.69 -12.57 -11.74
C THR A 107 7.58 -13.40 -10.84
N PHE A 108 7.05 -13.79 -9.68
CA PHE A 108 7.75 -14.59 -8.69
C PHE A 108 7.34 -16.07 -8.80
N TYR A 109 8.34 -16.91 -9.02
CA TYR A 109 8.26 -18.37 -9.04
C TYR A 109 8.88 -18.89 -7.74
N THR A 110 8.24 -18.56 -6.64
CA THR A 110 8.74 -18.74 -5.28
C THR A 110 7.82 -19.65 -4.46
N GLY A 111 8.40 -20.31 -3.46
CA GLY A 111 7.70 -20.93 -2.33
C GLY A 111 8.19 -20.32 -1.00
N PRO A 112 7.83 -20.90 0.15
CA PRO A 112 8.15 -20.33 1.47
C PRO A 112 9.64 -19.99 1.71
N ASP A 113 10.54 -20.74 1.06
CA ASP A 113 11.99 -20.64 1.23
C ASP A 113 12.69 -19.82 0.13
N GLY A 114 11.93 -19.17 -0.76
CA GLY A 114 12.45 -18.43 -1.92
C GLY A 114 12.24 -19.15 -3.24
N GLY A 115 13.12 -18.93 -4.21
CA GLY A 115 12.99 -19.46 -5.57
C GLY A 115 13.66 -18.55 -6.59
N PHE A 116 12.94 -18.16 -7.63
CA PHE A 116 13.43 -17.17 -8.58
C PHE A 116 12.30 -16.25 -9.05
N LEU A 117 12.67 -15.18 -9.73
CA LEU A 117 11.72 -14.30 -10.41
C LEU A 117 12.20 -13.94 -11.79
N MET A 118 11.27 -13.40 -12.57
CA MET A 118 11.53 -12.71 -13.82
C MET A 118 11.02 -11.27 -13.70
N ASN A 119 11.81 -10.30 -14.12
CA ASN A 119 11.32 -8.93 -14.28
C ASN A 119 10.28 -8.88 -15.40
N ARG A 120 9.24 -8.08 -15.21
CA ARG A 120 8.26 -7.78 -16.25
C ARG A 120 8.60 -6.43 -16.86
N VAL A 121 9.07 -6.46 -18.10
CA VAL A 121 9.53 -5.28 -18.83
C VAL A 121 8.53 -4.87 -19.89
N THR A 122 8.58 -3.58 -20.26
CA THR A 122 7.66 -2.92 -21.20
C THR A 122 6.20 -2.91 -20.74
N GLY A 123 5.37 -2.07 -21.38
CA GLY A 123 3.92 -2.06 -21.12
C GLY A 123 3.21 -3.38 -21.44
N ALA A 124 3.83 -4.26 -22.25
CA ALA A 124 3.30 -5.60 -22.54
C ALA A 124 3.57 -6.62 -21.42
N GLY A 125 4.40 -6.28 -20.42
CA GLY A 125 4.69 -7.15 -19.28
C GLY A 125 5.46 -8.42 -19.64
N LEU A 126 6.32 -8.35 -20.66
CA LEU A 126 7.16 -9.46 -21.09
C LEU A 126 8.16 -9.82 -20.00
N GLU A 127 8.37 -11.12 -19.76
CA GLU A 127 9.36 -11.56 -18.78
C GLU A 127 10.79 -11.45 -19.32
N ALA A 128 11.65 -10.84 -18.53
CA ALA A 128 13.07 -10.64 -18.79
C ALA A 128 13.88 -10.81 -17.51
N TRP A 129 15.19 -11.04 -17.66
CA TRP A 129 16.22 -11.09 -16.61
C TRP A 129 15.82 -11.83 -15.33
N ARG A 130 16.32 -13.06 -15.20
CA ARG A 130 16.12 -13.90 -14.03
C ARG A 130 16.91 -13.37 -12.83
N ALA A 131 16.29 -13.39 -11.66
CA ALA A 131 16.98 -13.25 -10.36
C ALA A 131 16.66 -14.44 -9.45
N ASP A 132 17.68 -14.92 -8.72
CA ASP A 132 17.47 -15.84 -7.61
C ASP A 132 16.91 -15.09 -6.40
N VAL A 133 15.96 -15.70 -5.71
CA VAL A 133 15.26 -15.13 -4.56
C VAL A 133 15.56 -15.96 -3.33
N TYR A 134 16.18 -15.36 -2.32
CA TYR A 134 16.57 -16.03 -1.07
C TYR A 134 16.69 -15.03 0.09
N ARG A 135 16.71 -15.51 1.33
CA ARG A 135 16.95 -14.66 2.51
C ARG A 135 18.42 -14.29 2.63
N ALA A 136 18.72 -13.03 2.88
CA ALA A 136 20.07 -12.54 3.12
C ALA A 136 20.07 -11.31 4.05
N PRO A 137 21.21 -11.01 4.69
CA PRO A 137 21.40 -9.71 5.34
C PRO A 137 21.21 -8.56 4.36
N SER A 138 20.46 -7.55 4.78
CA SER A 138 20.22 -6.35 3.99
C SER A 138 21.49 -5.51 3.84
N LEU A 139 21.66 -4.87 2.68
CA LEU A 139 22.71 -3.87 2.47
C LEU A 139 22.44 -2.56 3.21
N MET A 140 21.18 -2.28 3.57
CA MET A 140 20.80 -1.06 4.31
C MET A 140 21.15 -1.12 5.81
N ASP A 141 20.91 -2.27 6.46
CA ASP A 141 21.00 -2.38 7.93
C ASP A 141 21.58 -3.70 8.45
N GLY A 142 21.85 -4.68 7.57
CA GLY A 142 22.36 -6.00 7.95
C GLY A 142 21.29 -6.97 8.49
N GLU A 143 20.05 -6.53 8.68
CA GLU A 143 18.95 -7.37 9.14
C GLU A 143 18.34 -8.17 7.98
N GLU A 144 17.56 -9.20 8.29
CA GLU A 144 17.04 -10.12 7.27
C GLU A 144 16.13 -9.43 6.22
N ALA A 145 16.39 -9.70 4.94
CA ALA A 145 15.57 -9.28 3.82
C ALA A 145 15.51 -10.37 2.74
N TRP A 146 14.60 -10.23 1.78
CA TRP A 146 14.61 -11.04 0.57
C TRP A 146 15.56 -10.42 -0.46
N ALA A 147 16.64 -11.12 -0.77
CA ALA A 147 17.57 -10.77 -1.83
C ALA A 147 17.02 -11.23 -3.19
N LEU A 148 17.12 -10.37 -4.20
CA LEU A 148 16.86 -10.67 -5.60
C LEU A 148 18.18 -10.49 -6.37
N ASN A 149 18.88 -11.59 -6.59
CA ASN A 149 20.24 -11.59 -7.14
C ASN A 149 20.22 -11.89 -8.64
N TYR A 150 20.58 -10.90 -9.46
CA TYR A 150 20.61 -11.01 -10.91
C TYR A 150 21.93 -11.56 -11.47
N ASN A 151 22.85 -12.04 -10.63
CA ASN A 151 24.10 -12.68 -11.09
C ASN A 151 23.91 -13.79 -12.15
N PRO A 152 22.84 -14.60 -12.14
CA PRO A 152 22.59 -15.56 -13.22
C PRO A 152 22.33 -14.90 -14.60
N SER A 153 21.99 -13.61 -14.62
CA SER A 153 21.72 -12.84 -15.83
C SER A 153 22.98 -12.06 -16.28
N PRO A 154 23.26 -11.98 -17.60
CA PRO A 154 24.41 -11.21 -18.10
C PRO A 154 24.27 -9.70 -17.87
N THR A 155 23.03 -9.20 -17.81
CA THR A 155 22.68 -7.83 -17.45
C THR A 155 21.27 -7.80 -16.83
N PRO A 156 20.95 -6.75 -16.05
CA PRO A 156 21.86 -5.77 -15.46
C PRO A 156 22.57 -6.31 -14.20
N PRO A 157 23.72 -5.75 -13.78
CA PRO A 157 24.43 -6.15 -12.56
C PRO A 157 23.72 -5.59 -11.32
N LEU A 158 22.46 -5.95 -11.14
CA LEU A 158 21.63 -5.49 -10.03
C LEU A 158 21.65 -6.50 -8.89
N TYR A 159 21.44 -5.96 -7.70
CA TYR A 159 21.03 -6.70 -6.53
C TYR A 159 19.90 -5.91 -5.91
N ASP A 160 18.71 -6.49 -5.92
CA ASP A 160 17.60 -5.89 -5.21
C ASP A 160 17.48 -6.55 -3.83
N GLU A 161 16.95 -5.82 -2.87
CA GLU A 161 16.47 -6.35 -1.61
C GLU A 161 15.07 -5.83 -1.33
N ILE A 162 14.20 -6.65 -0.76
CA ILE A 162 12.82 -6.28 -0.45
C ILE A 162 12.42 -6.72 0.96
N ARG A 163 11.52 -5.95 1.55
CA ARG A 163 10.82 -6.25 2.80
C ARG A 163 9.34 -5.94 2.66
N GLU A 164 8.50 -6.72 3.34
CA GLU A 164 7.05 -6.51 3.36
C GLU A 164 6.70 -5.43 4.38
N VAL A 165 6.24 -4.27 3.90
CA VAL A 165 5.95 -3.10 4.74
C VAL A 165 4.52 -3.07 5.23
N THR A 166 3.61 -3.65 4.45
CA THR A 166 2.24 -3.98 4.82
C THR A 166 1.82 -5.26 4.09
N PRO A 167 0.78 -5.99 4.54
CA PRO A 167 0.35 -7.22 3.88
C PRO A 167 0.17 -7.07 2.36
N GLY A 168 1.02 -7.75 1.59
CA GLY A 168 1.02 -7.71 0.13
C GLY A 168 1.61 -6.45 -0.51
N VAL A 169 2.34 -5.63 0.23
CA VAL A 169 3.14 -4.51 -0.30
C VAL A 169 4.58 -4.66 0.16
N TRP A 170 5.49 -4.72 -0.81
CA TRP A 170 6.93 -4.80 -0.55
C TRP A 170 7.62 -3.53 -0.97
N LEU A 171 8.44 -2.96 -0.10
CA LEU A 171 9.37 -1.88 -0.44
C LEU A 171 10.73 -2.50 -0.76
N GLY A 172 11.35 -2.04 -1.83
CA GLY A 172 12.59 -2.58 -2.35
C GLY A 172 13.64 -1.55 -2.69
N TYR A 173 14.89 -1.92 -2.49
CA TYR A 173 16.07 -1.13 -2.82
C TYR A 173 16.82 -1.86 -3.92
N SER A 174 17.10 -1.17 -5.02
CA SER A 174 17.83 -1.72 -6.16
C SER A 174 19.23 -1.14 -6.19
N TRP A 175 20.22 -2.01 -6.07
CA TRP A 175 21.62 -1.65 -5.98
C TRP A 175 22.34 -2.00 -7.28
N TRP A 176 23.01 -1.02 -7.85
CA TRP A 176 23.94 -1.25 -8.94
C TRP A 176 25.26 -1.80 -8.40
N ARG A 177 25.60 -3.05 -8.75
CA ARG A 177 26.88 -3.67 -8.39
C ARG A 177 27.95 -3.28 -9.39
N GLY A 178 28.54 -2.12 -9.16
CA GLY A 178 29.73 -1.68 -9.90
C GLY A 178 30.98 -2.45 -9.48
N PHE A 179 32.03 -2.34 -10.29
CA PHE A 179 33.32 -2.98 -10.00
C PHE A 179 33.98 -2.46 -8.71
N PHE A 180 33.83 -1.16 -8.43
CA PHE A 180 34.46 -0.50 -7.27
C PHE A 180 33.50 -0.20 -6.12
N GLN A 181 32.20 -0.08 -6.42
CA GLN A 181 31.20 0.33 -5.44
C GLN A 181 29.83 -0.23 -5.79
N THR A 182 29.07 -0.53 -4.74
CA THR A 182 27.65 -0.78 -4.82
C THR A 182 26.93 0.52 -4.53
N THR A 183 26.10 1.00 -5.46
CA THR A 183 25.42 2.29 -5.34
C THR A 183 23.92 2.09 -5.46
N LEU A 184 23.13 2.79 -4.64
CA LEU A 184 21.67 2.78 -4.75
C LEU A 184 21.27 3.36 -6.11
N LEU A 185 20.62 2.56 -6.94
CA LEU A 185 20.11 2.98 -8.23
C LEU A 185 18.73 3.62 -8.09
N LEU A 186 17.83 2.93 -7.40
CA LEU A 186 16.45 3.35 -7.16
C LEU A 186 15.85 2.57 -5.98
N THR A 187 14.71 3.04 -5.49
CA THR A 187 13.79 2.24 -4.70
C THR A 187 12.50 2.01 -5.47
N PHE A 188 11.82 0.90 -5.19
CA PHE A 188 10.59 0.51 -5.83
C PHE A 188 9.63 -0.12 -4.83
N ALA A 189 8.36 -0.17 -5.18
CA ALA A 189 7.35 -0.93 -4.47
C ALA A 189 6.75 -2.01 -5.37
N LEU A 190 6.35 -3.12 -4.77
CA LEU A 190 5.63 -4.21 -5.42
C LEU A 190 4.32 -4.46 -4.69
N ALA A 191 3.28 -4.78 -5.44
CA ALA A 191 2.02 -5.28 -4.91
C ALA A 191 1.30 -6.14 -5.95
N ASN A 192 0.47 -7.06 -5.45
CA ASN A 192 -0.44 -7.90 -6.23
C ASN A 192 -1.89 -7.44 -6.12
#